data_AF-A0A0B6XW88-F1
#
_entry.id   AF-A0A0B6XW88-F1
#
_cell.length_a   1.000
_cell.length_b   1.000
_cell.length_c   1.000
_cell.angle_alpha   90.00
_cell.angle_beta   90.00
_cell.angle_gamma   90.00
#
_symmetry.space_group_name_H-M   'P 1'
#
loop_
_entity.id
_entity.type
_entity.pdbx_description
1 polymer ?
#
loop_
_entity_poly.entity_id
_entity_poly.type
_entity_poly.pdbx_seq_one_letter_code
_entity_poly.pdbx_strand_id
1 'polypeptide(L)'
;EIGQQPHDEKSDLYSVGGVLLNMLSTSLFSENEFYHKLGEIKESPEVLNEVLEMISENYTKTIVNTVQTLLRFKHSVRPFILEFIKAGFVQECMAQVDSSQLDKRSREKE
;
A
#
# COMPACT_ATOMS: atom_id res chain seq x y z
N GLU A 1 -21.64 -6.44 10.38
CA GLU A 1 -21.65 -5.13 11.08
C GLU A 1 -20.36 -4.39 10.73
N ILE A 2 -20.39 -3.60 9.66
CA ILE A 2 -19.23 -2.85 9.16
C ILE A 2 -19.49 -1.40 9.53
N GLY A 3 -19.00 -0.99 10.71
CA GLY A 3 -19.23 0.37 11.20
C GLY A 3 -18.95 0.62 12.68
N GLN A 4 -18.64 -0.41 13.47
CA GLN A 4 -18.40 -0.24 14.92
C GLN A 4 -16.92 -0.16 15.31
N GLN A 5 -16.00 -0.34 14.37
CA GLN A 5 -14.57 -0.31 14.70
C GLN A 5 -14.09 1.16 14.75
N PRO A 6 -13.49 1.62 15.87
CA PRO A 6 -12.97 2.97 15.97
C PRO A 6 -11.95 3.22 14.86
N HIS A 7 -12.04 4.37 14.19
CA HIS A 7 -10.99 4.83 13.30
C HIS A 7 -9.73 5.07 14.13
N ASP A 8 -8.67 4.31 13.80
CA ASP A 8 -7.34 4.42 14.38
C ASP A 8 -6.29 4.47 13.25
N GLU A 9 -5.02 4.59 13.61
CA GLU A 9 -3.92 4.67 12.64
C GLU A 9 -3.87 3.49 11.66
N LYS A 10 -4.37 2.31 12.06
CA LYS A 10 -4.38 1.12 11.18
C LYS A 10 -5.47 1.22 10.11
N SER A 11 -6.55 1.95 10.38
CA SER A 11 -7.56 2.29 9.37
C SER A 11 -7.02 3.28 8.34
N ASP A 12 -6.17 4.22 8.75
CA ASP A 12 -5.48 5.13 7.82
C ASP A 12 -4.50 4.35 6.94
N LEU A 13 -3.72 3.43 7.52
CA LEU A 13 -2.81 2.56 6.77
C LEU A 13 -3.56 1.61 5.81
N TYR A 14 -4.73 1.12 6.17
CA TYR A 14 -5.57 0.35 5.25
C TYR A 14 -6.00 1.20 4.05
N SER A 15 -6.32 2.47 4.28
CA SER A 15 -6.70 3.43 3.23
C SER A 15 -5.53 3.71 2.29
N VAL A 16 -4.31 3.85 2.83
CA VAL A 16 -3.08 3.92 2.03
C VAL A 16 -2.90 2.66 1.17
N GLY A 17 -3.16 1.47 1.73
CA GLY A 17 -3.14 0.22 0.99
C GLY A 17 -4.11 0.21 -0.20
N GLY A 18 -5.32 0.74 -0.01
CA GLY A 18 -6.32 0.87 -1.07
C GLY A 18 -5.88 1.83 -2.19
N VAL A 19 -5.29 2.98 -1.82
CA VAL A 19 -4.73 3.93 -2.79
C VAL A 19 -3.58 3.31 -3.59
N LEU A 20 -2.66 2.63 -2.92
CA LEU A 20 -1.57 1.90 -3.60
C LEU A 20 -2.13 0.86 -4.55
N LEU A 21 -3.09 0.03 -4.12
CA LEU A 21 -3.70 -0.98 -4.98
C LEU A 21 -4.35 -0.37 -6.22
N ASN A 22 -5.04 0.78 -6.07
CA ASN A 22 -5.63 1.50 -7.19
C ASN A 22 -4.58 1.92 -8.23
N MET A 23 -3.48 2.52 -7.77
CA MET A 23 -2.38 2.94 -8.65
C MET A 23 -1.73 1.75 -9.39
N LEU A 24 -1.56 0.62 -8.71
CA LEU A 24 -0.93 -0.57 -9.31
C LEU A 24 -1.85 -1.30 -10.28
N SER A 25 -3.17 -1.17 -10.12
CA SER A 25 -4.17 -1.87 -10.93
C SER A 25 -4.88 -0.97 -11.94
N THR A 26 -4.43 0.29 -12.11
CA THR A 26 -5.07 1.27 -13.00
C THR A 26 -5.16 0.78 -14.46
N SER A 27 -4.22 -0.05 -14.91
CA SER A 27 -4.27 -0.64 -16.26
C SER A 27 -5.13 -1.89 -16.37
N LEU A 28 -5.58 -2.46 -15.25
CA LEU A 28 -6.32 -3.73 -15.18
C LEU A 28 -7.82 -3.50 -15.05
N PHE A 29 -8.21 -2.44 -14.33
CA PHE A 29 -9.61 -2.17 -14.00
C PHE A 29 -9.98 -0.73 -14.35
N SER A 30 -11.21 -0.55 -14.84
CA SER A 30 -11.83 0.76 -14.78
C SER A 30 -12.08 1.18 -13.32
N GLU A 31 -12.33 2.47 -13.11
CA GLU A 31 -12.60 3.01 -11.78
C GLU A 31 -13.76 2.29 -11.07
N ASN A 32 -14.86 2.02 -11.77
CA ASN A 32 -16.03 1.33 -11.20
C ASN A 32 -15.71 -0.13 -10.84
N GLU A 33 -14.98 -0.85 -11.70
CA GLU A 33 -14.55 -2.22 -11.44
C GLU A 33 -13.60 -2.29 -10.24
N PHE A 34 -12.69 -1.32 -10.12
CA PHE A 34 -11.79 -1.22 -8.98
C PHE A 34 -12.57 -1.06 -7.66
N TYR A 35 -13.54 -0.14 -7.59
CA TYR A 35 -14.34 0.03 -6.38
C TYR A 35 -15.19 -1.20 -6.04
N HIS A 36 -15.71 -1.90 -7.07
CA HIS A 36 -16.40 -3.17 -6.87
C HIS A 36 -15.46 -4.22 -6.25
N LYS A 37 -14.25 -4.38 -6.81
CA LYS A 37 -13.22 -5.28 -6.29
C LYS A 37 -12.77 -4.91 -4.88
N LEU A 38 -12.62 -3.61 -4.58
CA LEU A 38 -12.28 -3.16 -3.24
C LEU A 38 -13.37 -3.49 -2.21
N GLY A 39 -14.64 -3.45 -2.62
CA GLY A 39 -15.77 -3.95 -1.83
C GLY A 39 -15.66 -5.46 -1.56
N GLU A 40 -15.38 -6.25 -2.59
CA GLU A 40 -15.20 -7.70 -2.46
C GLU A 40 -14.01 -8.06 -1.54
N ILE A 41 -12.89 -7.34 -1.64
CA ILE A 41 -11.69 -7.54 -0.81
C ILE A 41 -11.99 -7.37 0.69
N LYS A 42 -12.94 -6.49 1.05
CA LYS A 42 -13.34 -6.30 2.44
C LYS A 42 -14.07 -7.51 3.02
N GLU A 43 -14.70 -8.31 2.17
CA GLU A 43 -15.46 -9.50 2.57
C GLU A 43 -14.65 -10.79 2.38
N SER A 44 -13.79 -10.84 1.36
CA SER A 44 -13.03 -12.03 0.96
C SER A 44 -11.54 -11.70 0.75
N PRO A 45 -10.65 -12.19 1.65
CA PRO A 45 -9.20 -12.05 1.49
C PRO A 45 -8.65 -12.72 0.22
N GLU A 46 -9.37 -13.68 -0.35
CA GLU A 46 -8.98 -14.43 -1.54
C GLU A 46 -8.93 -13.50 -2.77
N VAL A 47 -9.91 -12.60 -2.90
CA VAL A 47 -9.95 -11.62 -4.00
C VAL A 47 -8.74 -10.71 -3.98
N LEU A 48 -8.22 -10.36 -2.79
CA LEU A 48 -6.98 -9.59 -2.70
C LEU A 48 -5.81 -10.39 -3.31
N ASN A 49 -5.70 -11.69 -3.04
CA ASN A 49 -4.60 -12.50 -3.58
C ASN A 49 -4.68 -12.61 -5.11
N GLU A 50 -5.88 -12.77 -5.68
CA GLU A 50 -6.07 -12.78 -7.14
C GLU A 50 -5.61 -11.46 -7.78
N VAL A 51 -6.01 -10.32 -7.19
CA VAL A 51 -5.59 -9.01 -7.69
C VAL A 51 -4.07 -8.82 -7.53
N LEU A 52 -3.51 -9.25 -6.40
CA LEU A 52 -2.07 -9.18 -6.15
C LEU A 52 -1.26 -10.05 -7.12
N GLU A 53 -1.79 -11.21 -7.53
CA GLU A 53 -1.18 -12.08 -8.53
C GLU A 53 -1.12 -11.37 -9.90
N MET A 54 -2.21 -10.75 -10.35
CA MET A 54 -2.25 -10.00 -11.61
C MET A 54 -1.25 -8.83 -11.64
N ILE A 55 -1.14 -8.06 -10.55
CA ILE A 55 -0.17 -6.95 -10.49
C ILE A 55 1.28 -7.45 -10.34
N SER A 56 1.50 -8.67 -9.82
CA SER A 56 2.85 -9.19 -9.58
C SER A 56 3.66 -9.44 -10.85
N GLU A 57 2.98 -9.51 -12.01
CA GLU A 57 3.63 -9.61 -13.32
C GLU A 57 4.41 -8.35 -13.69
N ASN A 58 3.99 -7.19 -13.19
CA ASN A 58 4.52 -5.88 -13.61
C ASN A 58 5.26 -5.14 -12.50
N TYR A 59 5.11 -5.54 -11.24
CA TYR A 59 5.65 -4.83 -10.10
C TYR A 59 6.53 -5.70 -9.21
N THR A 60 7.41 -5.06 -8.45
CA THR A 60 8.34 -5.77 -7.56
C THR A 60 7.59 -6.45 -6.42
N LYS A 61 8.14 -7.57 -5.95
CA LYS A 61 7.61 -8.27 -4.77
C LYS A 61 7.51 -7.35 -3.55
N THR A 62 8.42 -6.38 -3.42
CA THR A 62 8.44 -5.45 -2.28
C THR A 62 7.18 -4.59 -2.20
N ILE A 63 6.73 -4.00 -3.32
CA ILE A 63 5.52 -3.17 -3.33
C ILE A 63 4.24 -4.03 -3.24
N VAL A 64 4.22 -5.20 -3.89
CA VAL A 64 3.10 -6.16 -3.79
C VAL A 64 2.90 -6.62 -2.34
N ASN A 65 3.98 -7.01 -1.66
CA ASN A 65 3.95 -7.41 -0.24
C ASN A 65 3.54 -6.25 0.69
N THR A 66 3.91 -5.02 0.33
CA THR A 66 3.50 -3.80 1.05
C THR A 66 1.99 -3.64 1.00
N VAL A 67 1.39 -3.74 -0.19
CA VAL A 67 -0.07 -3.67 -0.35
C VAL A 67 -0.77 -4.81 0.38
N GLN A 68 -0.26 -6.05 0.25
CA GLN A 68 -0.81 -7.20 0.97
C GLN A 68 -0.81 -7.01 2.48
N THR A 69 0.25 -6.41 3.02
CA THR A 69 0.40 -6.16 4.46
C THR A 69 -0.57 -5.09 4.97
N LEU A 70 -0.78 -4.03 4.20
CA LEU A 70 -1.70 -2.95 4.55
C LEU A 70 -3.17 -3.38 4.45
N LEU A 71 -3.51 -4.19 3.44
CA LEU A 71 -4.87 -4.66 3.18
C LEU A 71 -5.24 -5.97 3.90
N ARG A 72 -4.50 -6.36 4.94
CA ARG A 72 -4.85 -7.55 5.74
C ARG A 72 -6.27 -7.42 6.31
N PHE A 73 -7.07 -8.44 6.08
CA PHE A 73 -8.48 -8.50 6.51
C PHE A 73 -8.64 -8.24 8.01
N LYS A 74 -7.89 -8.97 8.85
CA LYS A 74 -7.91 -8.78 10.31
C LYS A 74 -7.19 -7.50 10.69
N HIS A 75 -7.88 -6.60 11.38
CA HIS A 75 -7.31 -5.35 11.89
C HIS A 75 -6.10 -5.55 12.81
N SER A 76 -6.14 -6.57 13.65
CA SER A 76 -5.10 -6.85 14.65
C SER A 76 -3.73 -7.15 14.04
N VAL A 77 -3.68 -7.70 12.82
CA VAL A 77 -2.44 -8.08 12.13
C VAL A 77 -1.92 -7.01 11.18
N ARG A 78 -2.62 -5.89 11.04
CA ARG A 78 -2.12 -4.73 10.30
C ARG A 78 -1.00 -4.06 11.11
N PRO A 79 0.05 -3.56 10.45
CA PRO A 79 1.15 -2.90 11.13
C PRO A 79 0.70 -1.57 11.74
N PHE A 80 1.43 -1.11 12.75
CA PHE A 80 1.43 0.28 13.19
C PHE A 80 2.32 1.13 12.29
N ILE A 81 2.19 2.46 12.33
CA ILE A 81 2.99 3.36 11.48
C ILE A 81 4.49 3.13 11.69
N LEU A 82 4.95 3.00 12.94
CA LEU A 82 6.36 2.80 13.27
C LEU A 82 6.93 1.46 12.80
N GLU A 83 6.07 0.46 12.58
CA GLU A 83 6.46 -0.81 11.97
C GLU A 83 6.48 -0.68 10.45
N PHE A 84 5.46 -0.02 9.89
CA PHE A 84 5.31 0.17 8.45
C PHE A 84 6.44 0.98 7.83
N ILE A 85 6.96 2.01 8.50
CA ILE A 85 8.11 2.78 8.00
C ILE A 85 9.33 1.90 7.75
N LYS A 86 9.47 0.76 8.45
CA LYS A 86 10.58 -0.18 8.30
C LYS A 86 10.37 -1.17 7.16
N ALA A 87 9.22 -1.13 6.47
CA ALA A 87 8.98 -1.97 5.31
C ALA A 87 9.99 -1.66 4.19
N GLY A 88 10.47 -2.70 3.50
CA GLY A 88 11.50 -2.57 2.49
C GLY A 88 11.18 -1.50 1.43
N PHE A 89 9.93 -1.47 0.95
CA PHE A 89 9.50 -0.50 -0.05
C PHE A 89 9.58 0.94 0.46
N VAL A 90 9.17 1.19 1.71
CA VAL A 90 9.21 2.53 2.31
C VAL A 90 10.66 2.98 2.51
N GLN A 91 11.53 2.08 2.98
CA GLN A 91 12.96 2.35 3.12
C GLN A 91 13.63 2.64 1.77
N GLU A 92 13.29 1.88 0.72
CA GLU A 92 13.74 2.15 -0.65
C GLU A 92 13.30 3.55 -1.11
N CYS A 93 12.04 3.93 -0.89
CA CYS A 93 11.55 5.27 -1.21
C CYS A 93 12.32 6.36 -0.44
N MET A 94 12.53 6.19 0.87
CA MET A 94 13.27 7.15 1.69
C MET A 94 14.71 7.33 1.22
N ALA A 95 15.39 6.23 0.86
CA ALA A 95 16.75 6.29 0.32
C ALA A 95 16.84 7.08 -0.99
N GLN A 96 15.82 7.01 -1.86
CA GLN A 96 15.75 7.80 -3.10
C GLN A 96 15.46 9.28 -2.85
N VAL A 97 14.74 9.60 -1.77
CA VAL A 97 14.51 11.01 -1.37
C VAL A 97 15.80 11.60 -0.80
N ASP A 98 16.52 10.88 0.06
CA ASP A 98 17.75 11.36 0.68
C ASP A 98 18.89 11.58 -0.32
N SER A 99 19.02 10.73 -1.35
CA SER A 99 20.04 10.93 -2.40
C SER A 99 19.80 12.23 -3.20
N SER A 100 18.54 12.57 -3.48
CA SER A 100 18.17 13.81 -4.17
C SER A 100 18.26 15.07 -3.30
N GLN A 101 18.21 14.92 -1.96
CA GLN A 101 18.38 16.03 -1.00
C GLN A 101 19.86 16.30 -0.68
N LEU A 102 20.72 15.29 -0.73
CA LEU A 102 22.18 15.45 -0.59
C LEU A 102 22.78 16.26 -1.74
N ASP A 103 22.33 16.02 -2.98
CA ASP A 103 22.81 16.75 -4.17
C ASP A 103 22.36 18.22 -4.22
N LYS A 104 21.27 18.58 -3.54
CA LYS A 104 20.83 19.99 -3.42
C LYS A 104 21.59 20.72 -2.32
N ARG A 105 21.88 20.06 -1.18
CA ARG A 105 22.64 20.64 -0.07
C ARG A 105 24.13 20.82 -0.36
N SER A 106 24.71 20.04 -1.28
CA SER A 106 26.09 20.23 -1.74
C SER A 106 26.23 21.42 -2.70
N ARG A 107 25.19 21.74 -3.48
CA ARG A 107 25.17 22.89 -4.41
C ARG A 107 24.79 24.22 -3.78
N GLU A 108 24.12 24.22 -2.63
CA GLU A 108 23.81 25.44 -1.85
C GLU A 108 24.98 25.90 -0.95
N LYS A 109 26.09 25.15 -0.91
CA LYS A 109 27.30 25.48 -0.13
C LYS A 109 28.48 25.97 -0.99
N GLU A 110 28.27 26.18 -2.29
CA GLU A 110 29.16 26.94 -3.18
C GLU A 110 28.55 28.31 -3.49
#